data_AF-A0A914NDW1-F1
#
_entry.id   AF-A0A914NDW1-F1
#
_cell.length_a   1.000
_cell.length_b   1.000
_cell.length_c   1.000
_cell.angle_alpha   90.00
_cell.angle_beta   90.00
_cell.angle_gamma   90.00
#
_symmetry.space_group_name_H-M   'P 1'
#
loop_
_entity.id
_entity.type
_entity.pdbx_description
1 polymer ?
#
loop_
_entity_poly.entity_id
_entity_poly.type
_entity_poly.pdbx_seq_one_letter_code
_entity_poly.pdbx_strand_id
1 'polypeptide(L)'
;MHYSDTIAAQSPGKKTMTAKLAPFLNDPIMGQRKGLSTSDIEALNKMYCMPGCEDKLVYCGIWASNNLCNPQMWRRVVVYEWIISNCQKSCNKCGEKLEPVKNRPF
;
A
#
# COMPACT_ATOMS: atom_id res chain seq x y z
N MET A 1 3.98 -3.45 -11.74
CA MET A 1 3.79 -2.40 -12.79
C MET A 1 4.95 -1.40 -12.99
N HIS A 2 6.12 -1.56 -12.39
CA HIS A 2 7.21 -0.56 -12.44
C HIS A 2 7.99 -0.56 -13.77
N TYR A 3 8.62 0.55 -14.15
CA TYR A 3 9.59 0.59 -15.27
C TYR A 3 10.95 -0.02 -14.89
N SER A 4 11.79 -0.40 -15.87
CA SER A 4 13.17 -0.82 -15.63
C SER A 4 14.08 0.36 -15.31
N ASP A 5 15.20 0.10 -14.64
CA ASP A 5 16.19 1.11 -14.23
C ASP A 5 16.83 1.87 -15.41
N THR A 6 16.72 1.34 -16.62
CA THR A 6 17.30 1.82 -17.88
C THR A 6 16.23 2.29 -18.89
N ILE A 7 14.96 2.39 -18.47
CA ILE A 7 13.87 2.80 -19.36
C ILE A 7 14.18 4.16 -20.02
N ALA A 8 13.99 4.25 -21.35
CA ALA A 8 14.23 5.46 -22.15
C ALA A 8 15.63 6.09 -21.95
N ALA A 9 16.64 5.28 -21.63
CA ALA A 9 18.02 5.75 -21.51
C ALA A 9 18.55 6.27 -22.85
N GLN A 10 19.39 7.32 -22.79
CA GLN A 10 20.05 7.91 -23.96
C GLN A 10 21.00 6.94 -24.68
N SER A 11 21.51 5.93 -23.97
CA SER A 11 22.38 4.89 -24.52
C SER A 11 22.24 3.60 -23.70
N PRO A 12 22.48 2.42 -24.31
CA PRO A 12 22.46 1.15 -23.58
C PRO A 12 23.34 1.18 -22.33
N GLY A 13 22.86 0.58 -21.24
CA GLY A 13 23.58 0.49 -19.97
C GLY A 13 23.56 1.75 -19.09
N LYS A 14 23.01 2.88 -19.55
CA LYS A 14 22.82 4.06 -18.69
C LYS A 14 21.52 3.95 -17.90
N LYS A 15 21.59 4.14 -16.58
CA LYS A 15 20.42 4.21 -15.72
C LYS A 15 19.68 5.54 -15.88
N THR A 16 18.36 5.47 -15.84
CA THR A 16 17.44 6.62 -15.76
C THR A 16 16.70 6.66 -14.43
N MET A 17 16.72 5.56 -13.67
CA MET A 17 16.21 5.47 -12.31
C MET A 17 17.18 4.69 -11.41
N THR A 18 17.29 5.12 -10.16
CA THR A 18 18.08 4.45 -9.11
C THR A 18 17.20 4.30 -7.88
N ALA A 19 17.11 3.08 -7.33
CA ALA A 19 16.39 2.83 -6.10
C ALA A 19 17.07 3.54 -4.92
N LYS A 20 16.28 4.24 -4.10
CA LYS A 20 16.79 4.94 -2.92
C LYS A 20 17.29 3.99 -1.83
N LEU A 21 16.69 2.81 -1.74
CA LEU A 21 17.03 1.78 -0.77
C LEU A 21 17.73 0.64 -1.48
N ALA A 22 18.89 0.21 -0.96
CA ALA A 22 19.67 -0.93 -1.45
C ALA A 22 19.74 -1.04 -3.00
N PRO A 23 20.26 -0.02 -3.71
CA PRO A 23 20.24 0.04 -5.18
C PRO A 23 20.91 -1.17 -5.85
N PHE A 24 21.96 -1.73 -5.21
CA PHE A 24 22.62 -2.93 -5.71
C PHE A 24 21.67 -4.14 -5.85
N LEU A 25 20.70 -4.27 -4.94
CA LEU A 25 19.72 -5.35 -4.96
C LEU A 25 18.48 -4.99 -5.77
N ASN A 26 18.04 -3.73 -5.66
CA ASN A 26 16.73 -3.32 -6.16
C ASN A 26 16.76 -2.82 -7.61
N ASP A 27 17.84 -2.21 -8.09
CA ASP A 27 17.91 -1.74 -9.46
C ASP A 27 17.78 -2.88 -10.49
N PRO A 28 18.46 -4.04 -10.33
CA PRO A 28 18.39 -5.13 -11.31
C PRO A 28 17.02 -5.80 -11.41
N ILE A 29 16.17 -5.67 -10.38
CA ILE A 29 14.84 -6.30 -10.33
C ILE A 29 13.71 -5.32 -10.74
N MET A 30 14.01 -4.02 -10.88
CA MET A 30 13.05 -3.06 -11.41
C MET A 30 12.64 -3.43 -12.83
N GLY A 31 11.38 -3.18 -13.18
CA GLY A 31 10.91 -3.39 -14.55
C GLY A 31 10.64 -4.85 -14.91
N GLN A 32 10.61 -5.78 -13.95
CA GLN A 32 10.29 -7.18 -14.24
C GLN A 32 8.95 -7.31 -14.99
N ARG A 33 8.90 -8.24 -15.95
CA ARG A 33 7.71 -8.60 -16.75
C ARG A 33 7.45 -10.11 -16.75
N LYS A 34 7.93 -10.82 -15.72
CA LYS A 34 7.76 -12.28 -15.57
C LYS A 34 6.34 -12.63 -15.14
N GLY A 35 5.69 -11.72 -14.40
CA GLY A 35 4.32 -11.88 -13.91
C GLY A 35 3.94 -10.77 -12.95
N LEU A 36 2.76 -10.87 -12.35
CA LEU A 36 2.34 -9.97 -11.27
C LEU A 36 3.17 -10.25 -10.01
N SER A 37 3.60 -9.19 -9.34
CA SER A 37 4.18 -9.32 -8.00
C SER A 37 3.08 -9.60 -6.98
N THR A 38 3.47 -10.10 -5.79
CA THR A 38 2.52 -10.33 -4.69
C THR A 38 1.71 -9.07 -4.36
N SER A 39 2.36 -7.89 -4.35
CA SER A 39 1.67 -6.63 -4.09
C SER A 39 0.75 -6.18 -5.23
N ASP A 40 1.08 -6.48 -6.50
CA ASP A 40 0.15 -6.24 -7.60
C ASP A 40 -1.13 -7.11 -7.44
N ILE A 41 -0.99 -8.39 -7.05
CA ILE A 41 -2.11 -9.30 -6.80
C ILE A 41 -2.97 -8.83 -5.62
N GLU A 42 -2.34 -8.43 -4.52
CA GLU A 42 -3.03 -7.87 -3.35
C GLU A 42 -3.84 -6.62 -3.72
N ALA A 43 -3.28 -5.71 -4.52
CA ALA A 43 -3.99 -4.52 -4.99
C ALA A 43 -5.19 -4.88 -5.88
N LEU A 44 -5.05 -5.85 -6.79
CA LEU A 44 -6.16 -6.35 -7.62
C LEU A 44 -7.27 -6.98 -6.78
N ASN A 45 -6.90 -7.82 -5.82
CA ASN A 45 -7.85 -8.44 -4.92
C ASN A 45 -8.60 -7.39 -4.10
N LYS A 46 -7.91 -6.37 -3.59
CA LYS A 46 -8.56 -5.24 -2.95
C LYS A 46 -9.54 -4.59 -3.90
N MET A 47 -9.14 -4.19 -5.12
CA MET A 47 -10.02 -3.46 -6.04
C MET A 47 -11.30 -4.23 -6.41
N TYR A 48 -11.18 -5.51 -6.76
CA TYR A 48 -12.24 -6.25 -7.45
C TYR A 48 -12.77 -7.49 -6.71
N CYS A 49 -12.02 -8.04 -5.74
CA CYS A 49 -12.31 -9.33 -5.12
C CYS A 49 -12.77 -9.21 -3.65
N MET A 50 -13.31 -8.06 -3.24
CA MET A 50 -13.86 -7.83 -1.90
C MET A 50 -15.31 -7.34 -1.99
N PRO A 51 -16.27 -8.19 -2.40
CA PRO A 51 -17.67 -7.79 -2.54
C PRO A 51 -18.26 -7.39 -1.20
N GLY A 52 -19.09 -6.33 -1.19
CA GLY A 52 -19.71 -5.81 0.03
C GLY A 52 -18.75 -5.10 0.99
N CYS A 53 -17.52 -4.82 0.56
CA CYS A 53 -16.58 -3.99 1.30
C CYS A 53 -16.14 -2.80 0.45
N GLU A 54 -16.20 -1.62 1.04
CA GLU A 54 -15.91 -0.36 0.36
C GLU A 54 -15.16 0.59 1.27
N ASP A 55 -14.38 1.46 0.65
CA ASP A 55 -13.84 2.63 1.32
C ASP A 55 -14.85 3.76 1.21
N LYS A 56 -15.08 4.47 2.31
CA LYS A 56 -15.97 5.64 2.38
C LYS A 56 -15.29 6.91 1.85
N LEU A 57 -13.96 6.93 1.81
CA LEU A 57 -13.16 8.10 1.40
C LEU A 57 -12.24 7.75 0.22
N VAL A 58 -12.12 8.68 -0.72
CA VAL A 58 -11.26 8.53 -1.91
C VAL A 58 -9.76 8.41 -1.57
N TYR A 59 -9.34 8.93 -0.41
CA TYR A 59 -7.94 8.94 0.02
C TYR A 59 -7.47 7.62 0.64
N CYS A 60 -8.35 6.65 0.82
CA CYS A 60 -8.02 5.40 1.51
C CYS A 60 -6.89 4.61 0.85
N GLY A 61 -6.84 4.61 -0.49
CA GLY A 61 -5.77 3.95 -1.23
C GLY A 61 -4.39 4.56 -0.93
N ILE A 62 -4.27 5.90 -1.00
CA ILE A 62 -3.00 6.58 -0.74
C ILE A 62 -2.59 6.51 0.73
N TRP A 63 -3.54 6.55 1.66
CA TRP A 63 -3.24 6.39 3.09
C TRP A 63 -2.77 4.97 3.41
N ALA A 64 -3.39 3.94 2.83
CA ALA A 64 -2.93 2.57 2.99
C ALA A 64 -1.51 2.36 2.42
N SER A 65 -1.22 2.91 1.24
CA SER A 65 0.13 2.86 0.66
C SER A 65 1.19 3.59 1.49
N ASN A 66 0.80 4.63 2.24
CA ASN A 66 1.66 5.35 3.18
C ASN A 66 1.70 4.71 4.58
N ASN A 67 1.27 3.46 4.71
CA ASN A 67 1.27 2.70 5.96
C ASN A 67 0.38 3.30 7.07
N LEU A 68 -0.57 4.19 6.75
CA LEU A 68 -1.41 4.87 7.76
C LEU A 68 -2.49 3.97 8.38
N CYS A 69 -2.69 2.77 7.83
CA CYS A 69 -3.50 1.71 8.44
C CYS A 69 -2.80 1.03 9.62
N ASN A 70 -1.57 1.41 9.95
CA ASN A 70 -0.82 0.87 11.07
C ASN A 70 -1.05 1.74 12.33
N PRO A 71 -1.43 1.16 13.48
CA PRO A 71 -1.72 1.93 14.70
C PRO A 71 -0.48 2.61 15.29
N GLN A 72 0.73 2.09 15.05
CA GLN A 72 1.99 2.70 15.48
C GLN A 72 2.31 4.02 14.74
N MET A 73 1.64 4.31 13.61
CA MET A 73 1.79 5.58 12.91
C MET A 73 1.09 6.75 13.62
N TRP A 74 0.19 6.46 14.55
CA TRP A 74 -0.67 7.46 15.17
C TRP A 74 -0.41 7.57 16.67
N ARG A 75 -0.04 8.77 17.12
CA ARG A 75 0.04 9.07 18.55
C ARG A 75 -1.33 8.96 19.24
N ARG A 76 -2.42 9.26 18.51
CA ARG A 76 -3.79 9.24 19.03
C ARG A 76 -4.58 8.10 18.42
N VAL A 77 -5.11 7.22 19.28
CA VAL A 77 -5.91 6.05 18.88
C VAL A 77 -7.13 6.45 18.04
N VAL A 78 -7.78 7.56 18.38
CA VAL A 78 -8.99 8.04 17.67
C VAL A 78 -8.76 8.29 16.18
N VAL A 79 -7.54 8.67 15.78
CA VAL A 79 -7.24 8.92 14.36
C VAL A 79 -7.08 7.61 13.61
N TYR A 80 -6.42 6.62 14.23
CA TYR A 80 -6.33 5.28 13.70
C TYR A 80 -7.72 4.65 13.53
N GLU A 81 -8.58 4.75 14.55
CA GLU A 81 -9.97 4.25 14.50
C GLU A 81 -10.80 4.94 13.41
N TRP A 82 -10.61 6.25 13.25
CA TRP A 82 -11.26 7.00 12.17
C TRP A 82 -10.80 6.54 10.79
N ILE A 83 -9.51 6.26 10.60
CA ILE A 83 -8.99 5.74 9.32
C ILE A 83 -9.57 4.37 9.02
N ILE A 84 -9.47 3.41 9.95
CA ILE A 84 -9.97 2.05 9.69
C ILE A 84 -11.49 2.00 9.51
N SER A 85 -12.25 2.92 10.12
CA SER A 85 -13.71 3.01 9.94
C SER A 85 -14.15 3.59 8.60
N ASN A 86 -13.26 4.32 7.92
CA ASN A 86 -13.49 4.86 6.58
C ASN A 86 -12.80 4.06 5.49
N CYS A 87 -11.69 3.39 5.79
CA CYS A 87 -10.81 2.78 4.80
C CYS A 87 -10.77 1.25 4.94
N GLN A 88 -11.94 0.64 5.10
CA GLN A 88 -12.07 -0.78 5.41
C GLN A 88 -11.46 -1.66 4.31
N LYS A 89 -11.67 -1.32 3.05
CA LYS A 89 -11.18 -2.08 1.90
C LYS A 89 -9.68 -1.90 1.73
N SER A 90 -9.21 -0.65 1.67
CA SER A 90 -7.79 -0.34 1.48
C SER A 90 -6.91 -0.86 2.63
N CYS A 91 -7.41 -0.83 3.87
CA CYS A 91 -6.71 -1.30 5.07
C CYS A 91 -6.89 -2.79 5.38
N ASN A 92 -7.55 -3.59 4.52
CA ASN A 92 -7.85 -5.01 4.78
C ASN A 92 -8.66 -5.26 6.07
N LYS A 93 -9.64 -4.39 6.34
CA LYS A 93 -10.53 -4.43 7.51
C LYS A 93 -11.98 -4.81 7.16
N CYS A 94 -12.18 -5.38 5.98
CA CYS A 94 -13.46 -5.95 5.58
C CYS A 94 -13.82 -7.15 6.46
N GLY A 95 -14.99 -7.12 7.10
CA GLY A 95 -15.49 -8.22 7.94
C GLY A 95 -15.03 -8.20 9.40
N GLU A 96 -14.13 -7.31 9.80
CA GLU A 96 -13.92 -7.00 11.22
C GLU A 96 -15.09 -6.13 11.69
N LYS A 97 -15.96 -6.66 12.57
CA LYS A 97 -16.80 -5.77 13.38
C LYS A 97 -15.83 -4.89 14.16
N LEU A 98 -15.86 -3.57 13.91
CA LEU A 98 -15.13 -2.60 14.71
C LEU A 98 -15.73 -2.65 16.12
N GLU A 99 -15.21 -3.55 16.96
CA GLU A 99 -15.56 -3.54 18.37
C GLU A 99 -14.91 -2.29 18.98
N PRO A 100 -15.67 -1.43 19.66
CA PRO A 100 -15.10 -0.27 20.32
C PRO A 100 -14.05 -0.77 21.31
N VAL A 101 -12.83 -0.22 21.23
CA VAL A 101 -11.75 -0.55 22.16
C VAL A 101 -12.15 -0.07 23.55
N LYS A 102 -12.78 -0.95 24.33
CA LYS A 102 -13.08 -0.69 25.74
C LYS A 102 -11.78 -0.74 26.53
N ASN A 103 -11.47 0.38 27.18
CA ASN A 103 -10.41 0.56 28.18
C ASN A 103 -8.98 0.56 27.65
N ARG A 104 -8.45 1.76 27.38
CA ARG A 104 -7.05 2.07 27.70
C ARG A 104 -6.96 3.49 28.27
N PRO A 105 -6.19 3.70 29.36
CA PRO A 105 -6.11 5.01 29.99
C PRO A 105 -5.32 5.95 29.09
N PHE A 106 -5.72 7.22 29.21
CA PHE A 106 -5.23 8.40 28.51
C PHE A 106 -3.71 8.48 28.35
#